data_AF-A0A660Z1P3-F1
#
_entry.id   AF-A0A660Z1P3-F1
#
_cell.length_a   1.000
_cell.length_b   1.000
_cell.length_c   1.000
_cell.angle_alpha   90.00
_cell.angle_beta   90.00
_cell.angle_gamma   90.00
#
_symmetry.space_group_name_H-M   'P 1'
#
loop_
_entity.id
_entity.type
_entity.pdbx_description
1 polymer ?
#
loop_
_entity_poly.entity_id
_entity_poly.type
_entity_poly.pdbx_seq_one_letter_code
_entity_poly.pdbx_strand_id
1 'polypeptide(L)'
;MSDNMENQRSVFKYNMSFYYKSTIIYFIVSVLYIIIRGEFVEDSFNLITKDPLLYFLAIIVISSVLSLLYNLFRNKHINISDDGIAFIDRFKTRSFKTDQIKYIKFTRQRRTVNTREFKNVRIKINSRIRPILIRLSDYENHAELLKRFEELKSLTENNSV
;
A
#
# COMPACT_ATOMS: atom_id res chain seq x y z
N MET A 1 -17.80 -0.55 -36.99
CA MET A 1 -18.88 -1.18 -36.18
C MET A 1 -18.32 -2.52 -35.70
N SER A 2 -18.26 -2.74 -34.38
CA SER A 2 -17.53 -3.82 -33.68
C SER A 2 -16.01 -3.68 -33.78
N ASP A 3 -15.18 -3.75 -32.74
CA ASP A 3 -15.30 -4.14 -31.34
C ASP A 3 -14.03 -3.57 -30.67
N ASN A 4 -14.13 -2.84 -29.55
CA ASN A 4 -13.02 -2.48 -28.64
C ASN A 4 -13.55 -1.49 -27.58
N MET A 5 -14.66 -1.85 -26.92
CA MET A 5 -14.82 -1.39 -25.54
C MET A 5 -13.90 -2.27 -24.69
N GLU A 6 -12.60 -1.96 -24.70
CA GLU A 6 -11.73 -2.39 -23.61
C GLU A 6 -12.34 -1.80 -22.34
N ASN A 7 -13.14 -2.63 -21.66
CA ASN A 7 -13.59 -2.45 -20.30
C ASN A 7 -12.36 -1.96 -19.51
N GLN A 8 -12.30 -0.67 -19.18
CA GLN A 8 -11.07 0.02 -18.78
C GLN A 8 -10.67 -0.41 -17.36
N ARG A 9 -10.14 -1.62 -17.24
CA ARG A 9 -9.70 -2.18 -15.97
C ARG A 9 -8.39 -1.52 -15.59
N SER A 10 -8.48 -0.57 -14.68
CA SER A 10 -7.31 0.09 -14.09
C SER A 10 -6.89 -0.67 -12.83
N VAL A 11 -5.63 -1.13 -12.82
CA VAL A 11 -5.03 -1.91 -11.73
C VAL A 11 -4.08 -1.02 -10.95
N PHE A 12 -4.38 -0.83 -9.67
CA PHE A 12 -3.60 0.01 -8.77
C PHE A 12 -2.92 -0.85 -7.72
N LYS A 13 -1.60 -1.01 -7.84
CA LYS A 13 -0.80 -1.80 -6.90
C LYS A 13 -0.55 -1.01 -5.62
N TYR A 14 -0.38 -1.72 -4.51
CA TYR A 14 0.02 -1.10 -3.27
C TYR A 14 1.49 -0.64 -3.34
N ASN A 15 1.77 0.59 -2.90
CA ASN A 15 3.10 1.18 -2.94
C ASN A 15 4.00 0.56 -1.85
N MET A 16 5.00 -0.21 -2.28
CA MET A 16 5.94 -0.89 -1.39
C MET A 16 7.22 -0.09 -1.10
N SER A 17 7.35 1.13 -1.64
CA SER A 17 8.56 1.96 -1.54
C SER A 17 9.05 2.15 -0.11
N PHE A 18 8.13 2.28 0.85
CA PHE A 18 8.48 2.41 2.27
C PHE A 18 9.22 1.18 2.80
N TYR A 19 8.72 -0.03 2.52
CA TYR A 19 9.35 -1.27 2.96
C TYR A 19 10.72 -1.47 2.33
N TYR A 20 10.87 -1.15 1.04
CA TYR A 20 12.17 -1.19 0.36
C TYR A 20 13.18 -0.24 1.01
N LYS A 21 12.81 1.05 1.16
CA LYS A 21 13.67 2.06 1.77
C LYS A 21 14.09 1.69 3.19
N SER A 22 13.13 1.26 4.00
CA SER A 22 13.38 0.83 5.38
C SER A 22 14.35 -0.35 5.45
N THR A 23 14.12 -1.38 4.62
CA THR A 23 14.99 -2.58 4.59
C THR A 23 16.41 -2.22 4.16
N ILE A 24 16.56 -1.38 3.12
CA ILE A 24 17.87 -0.91 2.65
C ILE A 24 18.59 -0.13 3.76
N ILE A 25 17.92 0.81 4.42
CA ILE A 25 18.52 1.62 5.49
C ILE A 25 18.99 0.72 6.64
N TYR A 26 18.14 -0.19 7.12
CA TYR A 26 18.51 -1.10 8.21
C TYR A 26 19.64 -2.03 7.83
N PHE A 27 19.65 -2.52 6.60
CA PHE A 27 20.73 -3.35 6.08
C PHE A 27 22.06 -2.59 6.05
N ILE A 28 22.07 -1.36 5.51
CA ILE A 28 23.28 -0.50 5.47
C ILE A 28 23.81 -0.25 6.88
N VAL A 29 22.94 0.15 7.81
CA VAL A 29 23.34 0.40 9.21
C VAL A 29 23.93 -0.85 9.84
N SER A 30 23.31 -2.03 9.62
CA SER A 30 23.82 -3.30 10.13
C SER A 30 25.18 -3.67 9.55
N VAL A 31 25.39 -3.48 8.24
CA VAL A 31 26.67 -3.75 7.57
C VAL A 31 27.77 -2.83 8.10
N LEU A 32 27.50 -1.52 8.18
CA LEU A 32 28.44 -0.55 8.72
C LEU A 32 28.83 -0.89 10.15
N TYR A 33 27.86 -1.26 10.98
CA TYR A 33 28.13 -1.66 12.36
C TYR A 33 29.03 -2.90 12.45
N ILE A 34 28.78 -3.93 11.64
CA ILE A 34 29.62 -5.14 11.61
C ILE A 34 31.05 -4.81 11.18
N ILE A 35 31.24 -3.98 10.15
CA ILE A 35 32.57 -3.56 9.67
C ILE A 35 33.29 -2.78 10.77
N ILE A 36 32.65 -1.76 11.36
CA ILE A 36 33.27 -0.94 12.41
C ILE A 36 33.65 -1.80 13.62
N ARG A 37 32.76 -2.68 14.06
CA ARG A 37 33.03 -3.53 15.23
C ARG A 37 34.13 -4.55 14.95
N GLY A 38 34.10 -5.17 13.77
CA GLY A 38 35.04 -6.22 13.40
C GLY A 38 36.42 -5.74 12.99
N GLU A 39 36.57 -4.51 12.50
CA GLU A 39 37.90 -3.96 12.18
C GLU A 39 38.52 -3.16 13.34
N PHE A 40 37.73 -2.47 14.17
CA PHE A 40 38.27 -1.46 15.10
C PHE A 40 38.17 -1.79 16.59
N VAL A 41 37.38 -2.79 17.00
CA VAL A 41 37.11 -3.03 18.44
C VAL A 41 37.51 -4.43 18.89
N GLU A 42 37.30 -5.44 18.05
CA GLU A 42 37.53 -6.83 18.42
C GLU A 42 38.45 -7.49 17.38
N ASP A 43 39.69 -7.81 17.76
CA ASP A 43 40.70 -8.48 16.92
C ASP A 43 40.29 -9.90 16.44
N SER A 44 39.06 -10.33 16.72
CA SER A 44 38.51 -11.60 16.27
C SER A 44 36.99 -11.55 16.10
N PHE A 45 36.50 -12.13 14.99
CA PHE A 45 35.07 -12.28 14.70
C PHE A 45 34.28 -13.07 15.76
N ASN A 46 34.97 -13.87 16.60
CA ASN A 46 34.33 -14.64 17.66
C ASN A 46 33.80 -13.77 18.81
N LEU A 47 34.39 -12.60 19.10
CA LEU A 47 33.83 -11.70 20.11
C LEU A 47 32.57 -10.98 19.62
N ILE A 48 32.45 -10.71 18.32
CA ILE A 48 31.36 -9.92 17.73
C ILE A 48 30.02 -10.61 17.95
N THR A 49 30.01 -11.95 17.93
CA THR A 49 28.83 -12.75 18.21
C THR A 49 28.36 -12.67 19.66
N LYS A 50 29.10 -12.05 20.58
CA LYS A 50 28.64 -11.83 21.96
C LYS A 50 28.07 -10.44 22.20
N ASP A 51 28.07 -9.56 21.19
CA ASP A 51 27.56 -8.20 21.34
C ASP A 51 26.00 -8.18 21.29
N PRO A 52 25.32 -7.77 22.39
CA PRO A 52 23.87 -7.64 22.42
C PRO A 52 23.31 -6.69 21.34
N LEU A 53 24.08 -5.68 20.95
CA LEU A 53 23.65 -4.69 19.96
C LEU A 53 23.60 -5.31 18.56
N LEU A 54 24.50 -6.23 18.23
CA LEU A 54 24.46 -6.99 16.99
C LEU A 54 23.15 -7.78 16.87
N TYR A 55 22.75 -8.47 17.93
CA TYR A 55 21.50 -9.22 17.95
C TYR A 55 20.28 -8.33 17.76
N PHE A 56 20.27 -7.15 18.38
CA PHE A 56 19.20 -6.18 18.21
C PHE A 56 19.10 -5.69 16.75
N LEU A 57 20.23 -5.35 16.13
CA LEU A 57 20.27 -4.96 14.71
C LEU A 57 19.83 -6.10 13.79
N ALA A 58 20.28 -7.33 14.06
CA ALA A 58 19.88 -8.51 13.30
C ALA A 58 18.37 -8.72 13.36
N ILE A 59 17.75 -8.60 14.54
CA ILE A 59 16.28 -8.69 14.70
C ILE A 59 15.57 -7.62 13.87
N ILE A 60 16.06 -6.38 13.89
CA ILE A 60 15.48 -5.29 13.09
C ILE A 60 15.55 -5.63 11.60
N VAL A 61 16.72 -6.01 11.09
CA VAL A 61 16.93 -6.36 9.68
C VAL A 61 16.02 -7.53 9.29
N ILE A 62 16.02 -8.62 10.07
CA ILE A 62 15.17 -9.79 9.82
C ILE A 62 13.69 -9.38 9.80
N SER A 63 13.23 -8.59 10.77
CA SER A 63 11.84 -8.12 10.82
C SER A 63 11.45 -7.29 9.59
N SER A 64 12.36 -6.47 9.09
CA SER A 64 12.14 -5.63 7.90
C SER A 64 12.06 -6.47 6.62
N VAL A 65 12.96 -7.44 6.46
CA VAL A 65 12.97 -8.40 5.34
C VAL A 65 11.70 -9.24 5.36
N LEU A 66 11.31 -9.78 6.52
CA LEU A 66 10.07 -10.55 6.66
C LEU A 66 8.84 -9.70 6.31
N SER A 67 8.82 -8.44 6.75
CA SER A 67 7.72 -7.51 6.42
C SER A 67 7.66 -7.22 4.91
N LEU A 68 8.80 -7.03 4.26
CA LEU A 68 8.89 -6.84 2.81
C LEU A 68 8.41 -8.08 2.06
N LEU A 69 8.91 -9.26 2.43
CA LEU A 69 8.52 -10.54 1.81
C LEU A 69 7.04 -10.83 1.99
N TYR A 70 6.49 -10.60 3.19
CA TYR A 70 5.06 -10.77 3.45
C TYR A 70 4.22 -9.87 2.54
N ASN A 71 4.61 -8.60 2.40
CA ASN A 71 3.91 -7.65 1.54
C ASN A 71 4.03 -8.01 0.05
N LEU A 72 5.20 -8.44 -0.39
CA LEU A 72 5.44 -8.89 -1.76
C LEU A 72 4.59 -10.12 -2.08
N PHE A 73 4.54 -11.10 -1.18
CA PHE A 73 3.73 -12.31 -1.32
C PHE A 73 2.24 -12.00 -1.43
N ARG A 74 1.76 -11.02 -0.66
CA ARG A 74 0.34 -10.63 -0.60
C ARG A 74 -0.14 -9.99 -1.90
N ASN A 75 0.75 -9.34 -2.64
CA ASN A 75 0.49 -8.71 -3.95
C ASN A 75 -0.84 -7.93 -3.99
N LYS A 76 -1.07 -7.11 -2.96
CA LYS A 76 -2.35 -6.41 -2.77
C LYS A 76 -2.53 -5.32 -3.83
N HIS A 77 -3.68 -5.31 -4.49
CA HIS A 77 -4.02 -4.32 -5.51
C HIS A 77 -5.53 -4.05 -5.56
N ILE A 78 -5.90 -2.89 -6.12
CA ILE A 78 -7.28 -2.50 -6.38
C ILE A 78 -7.50 -2.52 -7.88
N ASN A 79 -8.56 -3.20 -8.32
CA ASN A 79 -9.07 -3.07 -9.68
C ASN A 79 -10.30 -2.19 -9.66
N ILE A 80 -10.29 -1.14 -10.48
CA ILE A 80 -11.46 -0.32 -10.75
C ILE A 80 -11.88 -0.55 -12.20
N SER A 81 -13.17 -0.79 -12.40
CA SER A 81 -13.79 -1.03 -13.70
C SER A 81 -15.14 -0.30 -13.72
N ASP A 82 -15.73 -0.17 -14.90
CA ASP A 82 -17.02 0.51 -15.05
C ASP A 82 -18.15 -0.21 -14.28
N ASP A 83 -18.03 -1.54 -14.15
CA ASP A 83 -18.98 -2.39 -13.43
C ASP A 83 -18.81 -2.34 -11.90
N GLY A 84 -17.69 -1.82 -11.38
CA GLY A 84 -17.44 -1.76 -9.94
C GLY A 84 -15.97 -1.79 -9.50
N ILE A 85 -15.75 -2.17 -8.24
CA ILE A 85 -14.43 -2.16 -7.59
C ILE A 85 -14.11 -3.53 -7.01
N ALA A 86 -12.91 -4.03 -7.24
CA ALA A 86 -12.39 -5.23 -6.61
C ALA A 86 -11.13 -4.95 -5.78
N PHE A 87 -11.17 -5.37 -4.52
CA PHE A 87 -10.00 -5.41 -3.65
C PHE A 87 -9.41 -6.81 -3.73
N ILE A 88 -8.21 -6.91 -4.26
CA ILE A 88 -7.57 -8.18 -4.54
C ILE A 88 -6.31 -8.32 -3.69
N ASP A 89 -6.18 -9.51 -3.15
CA ASP A 89 -5.05 -10.03 -2.39
C ASP A 89 -4.82 -11.45 -2.92
N ARG A 90 -3.58 -11.95 -2.86
CA ARG A 90 -3.23 -13.31 -3.31
C ARG A 90 -4.18 -14.39 -2.75
N PHE A 91 -4.67 -14.20 -1.53
CA PHE A 91 -5.56 -15.16 -0.87
C PHE A 91 -7.05 -14.86 -1.01
N LYS A 92 -7.42 -13.62 -1.32
CA LYS A 92 -8.83 -13.20 -1.28
C LYS A 92 -9.12 -12.06 -2.22
N THR A 93 -10.10 -12.29 -3.08
CA THR A 93 -10.73 -11.26 -3.91
C THR A 93 -12.05 -10.84 -3.29
N ARG A 94 -12.27 -9.52 -3.16
CA ARG A 94 -13.54 -8.94 -2.74
C ARG A 94 -13.98 -7.93 -3.80
N SER A 95 -14.90 -8.34 -4.67
CA SER A 95 -15.53 -7.46 -5.64
C SER A 95 -16.84 -6.88 -5.10
N PHE A 96 -17.13 -5.65 -5.49
CA PHE A 96 -18.39 -4.97 -5.27
C PHE A 96 -18.80 -4.31 -6.57
N LYS A 97 -20.03 -4.57 -6.99
CA LYS A 97 -20.63 -3.92 -8.15
C LYS A 97 -21.08 -2.49 -7.81
N THR A 98 -21.24 -1.64 -8.82
CA THR A 98 -21.66 -0.23 -8.65
C THR A 98 -23.00 -0.08 -7.92
N ASP A 99 -23.98 -0.96 -8.19
CA ASP A 99 -25.29 -1.03 -7.52
C ASP A 99 -25.19 -1.30 -6.00
N GLN A 100 -24.12 -1.95 -5.55
CA GLN A 100 -23.88 -2.24 -4.14
C GLN A 100 -23.26 -1.07 -3.38
N ILE A 101 -22.78 -0.04 -4.10
CA ILE A 101 -22.11 1.12 -3.52
C ILE A 101 -23.17 2.15 -3.14
N LYS A 102 -23.32 2.39 -1.83
CA LYS A 102 -24.26 3.38 -1.29
C LYS A 102 -23.79 4.81 -1.51
N TYR A 103 -22.51 5.06 -1.24
CA TYR A 103 -21.88 6.36 -1.45
C TYR A 103 -20.36 6.24 -1.44
N ILE A 104 -19.72 7.20 -2.09
CA ILE A 104 -18.28 7.45 -2.04
C ILE A 104 -18.05 8.86 -1.50
N LYS A 105 -17.33 8.96 -0.38
CA LYS A 105 -16.98 10.23 0.25
C LYS A 105 -15.48 10.43 0.24
N PHE A 106 -15.04 11.56 -0.30
CA PHE A 106 -13.66 12.01 -0.20
C PHE A 106 -13.49 12.84 1.06
N THR A 107 -12.64 12.37 1.98
CA THR A 107 -12.27 13.14 3.16
C THR A 107 -10.95 13.82 2.89
N ARG A 108 -10.93 15.15 2.94
CA ARG A 108 -9.69 15.92 2.89
C ARG A 108 -8.99 15.79 4.23
N GLN A 109 -7.72 15.40 4.23
CA GLN A 109 -6.92 15.45 5.45
C GLN A 109 -6.72 16.92 5.83
N ARG A 110 -7.26 17.36 6.98
CA ARG A 110 -7.02 18.70 7.53
C ARG A 110 -5.56 18.76 8.01
N ARG A 111 -4.62 19.07 7.12
CA ARG A 111 -3.35 19.74 7.43
C ARG A 111 -2.65 20.16 6.14
N THR A 112 -2.16 21.40 6.20
CA THR A 112 -1.30 22.14 5.25
C THR A 112 -1.89 22.53 3.89
N VAL A 113 -1.74 23.83 3.60
CA VAL A 113 -2.39 24.64 2.58
C VAL A 113 -2.04 24.23 1.13
N ASN A 114 -1.11 23.29 0.92
CA ASN A 114 -0.52 23.03 -0.40
C ASN A 114 -0.49 21.57 -0.89
N THR A 115 -1.08 20.58 -0.20
CA THR A 115 -1.08 19.19 -0.70
C THR A 115 -2.50 18.73 -1.05
N ARG A 116 -2.83 18.74 -2.35
CA ARG A 116 -4.09 18.18 -2.89
C ARG A 116 -4.13 16.64 -2.84
N GLU A 117 -3.04 16.00 -2.45
CA GLU A 117 -2.75 14.59 -2.74
C GLU A 117 -3.16 13.61 -1.63
N PHE A 118 -3.34 14.06 -0.38
CA PHE A 118 -3.75 13.20 0.73
C PHE A 118 -5.27 13.19 0.92
N LYS A 119 -5.98 12.65 -0.08
CA LYS A 119 -7.41 12.36 0.01
C LYS A 119 -7.61 10.92 0.50
N ASN A 120 -8.46 10.75 1.51
CA ASN A 120 -8.93 9.44 1.93
C ASN A 120 -10.29 9.18 1.30
N VAL A 121 -10.46 8.02 0.66
CA VAL A 121 -11.74 7.60 0.07
C VAL A 121 -12.46 6.70 1.06
N ARG A 122 -13.70 7.07 1.41
CA ARG A 122 -14.62 6.25 2.20
C ARG A 122 -15.71 5.72 1.30
N ILE A 123 -15.79 4.40 1.17
CA ILE A 123 -16.77 3.72 0.35
C ILE A 123 -17.72 2.97 1.28
N LYS A 124 -19.01 3.31 1.24
CA LYS A 124 -20.03 2.58 1.98
C LYS A 124 -20.70 1.60 1.03
N ILE A 125 -20.62 0.32 1.37
CA ILE A 125 -21.30 -0.78 0.66
C ILE A 125 -22.60 -1.10 1.41
N ASN A 126 -23.68 -1.39 0.69
CA ASN A 126 -25.00 -1.72 1.24
C ASN A 126 -24.93 -2.94 2.18
N SER A 127 -24.18 -3.98 1.81
CA SER A 127 -24.05 -5.23 2.58
C SER A 127 -23.13 -5.16 3.80
N ARG A 128 -22.50 -4.01 4.10
CA ARG A 128 -21.52 -3.88 5.18
C ARG A 128 -21.89 -2.80 6.18
N ILE A 129 -21.72 -3.09 7.47
CA ILE A 129 -21.92 -2.11 8.56
C ILE A 129 -20.84 -1.01 8.52
N ARG A 130 -19.56 -1.38 8.37
CA ARG A 130 -18.44 -0.41 8.34
C ARG A 130 -18.06 -0.03 6.90
N PRO A 131 -17.82 1.26 6.62
CA PRO A 131 -17.32 1.69 5.32
C PRO A 131 -15.87 1.22 5.12
N ILE A 132 -15.50 1.02 3.86
CA ILE A 132 -14.13 0.73 3.45
C ILE A 132 -13.39 2.06 3.36
N LEU A 133 -12.33 2.22 4.16
CA LEU A 133 -11.45 3.38 4.12
C LEU A 133 -10.22 3.02 3.28
N ILE A 134 -9.93 3.84 2.28
CA ILE A 134 -8.77 3.69 1.39
C ILE A 134 -7.96 4.98 1.47
N ARG A 135 -6.67 4.85 1.78
CA ARG A 135 -5.72 5.95 1.66
C ARG A 135 -5.11 5.89 0.27
N LEU A 136 -5.33 6.91 -0.55
CA LEU A 136 -4.83 6.93 -1.93
C LEU A 136 -3.30 6.92 -1.98
N SER A 137 -2.65 7.53 -0.99
CA SER A 137 -1.19 7.59 -0.84
C SER A 137 -0.52 6.22 -0.75
N ASP A 138 -1.26 5.19 -0.33
CA ASP A 138 -0.73 3.85 -0.12
C ASP A 138 -0.66 3.06 -1.44
N TYR A 139 -1.13 3.62 -2.55
CA TYR A 139 -1.16 2.97 -3.86
C TYR A 139 -0.27 3.70 -4.88
N GLU A 140 0.21 2.94 -5.84
CA GLU A 140 0.87 3.46 -7.04
C GLU A 140 -0.13 4.25 -7.89
N ASN A 141 0.36 5.23 -8.67
CA ASN A 141 -0.46 6.09 -9.51
C ASN A 141 -1.67 6.72 -8.79
N HIS A 142 -1.45 7.19 -7.55
CA HIS A 142 -2.50 7.75 -6.69
C HIS A 142 -3.35 8.85 -7.34
N ALA A 143 -2.78 9.65 -8.25
CA ALA A 143 -3.51 10.68 -9.00
C ALA A 143 -4.52 10.08 -9.99
N GLU A 144 -4.15 9.00 -10.69
CA GLU A 144 -5.04 8.27 -11.59
C GLU A 144 -6.10 7.50 -10.78
N LEU A 145 -5.72 6.88 -9.67
CA LEU A 145 -6.65 6.23 -8.75
C LEU A 145 -7.71 7.19 -8.23
N LEU A 146 -7.31 8.43 -7.88
CA LEU A 146 -8.22 9.48 -7.47
C LEU A 146 -9.23 9.80 -8.58
N LYS A 147 -8.74 10.00 -9.81
CA LYS A 147 -9.58 10.30 -10.98
C LYS A 147 -10.62 9.19 -11.21
N ARG A 148 -10.19 7.92 -11.15
CA ARG A 148 -11.09 6.76 -11.28
C ARG A 148 -12.15 6.69 -10.18
N PHE A 149 -11.80 7.04 -8.94
CA PHE A 149 -12.81 7.13 -7.87
C PHE A 149 -13.77 8.30 -8.07
N GLU A 150 -13.31 9.43 -8.62
CA GLU A 150 -14.17 10.57 -8.95
C GLU A 150 -15.16 10.22 -10.08
N GLU A 151 -14.71 9.51 -11.12
CA GLU A 151 -15.56 8.92 -12.17
C GLU A 151 -16.59 7.93 -11.61
N LEU A 152 -16.17 7.03 -10.73
CA LEU A 152 -17.08 6.04 -10.15
C LEU A 152 -18.12 6.67 -9.22
N LYS A 153 -17.76 7.77 -8.53
CA LYS A 153 -18.69 8.55 -7.73
C LYS A 153 -19.78 9.19 -8.60
N SER A 154 -19.43 9.81 -9.72
CA SER A 154 -20.41 10.46 -10.60
C SER A 154 -21.39 9.45 -11.21
N LEU A 155 -20.91 8.26 -11.61
CA LEU A 155 -21.77 7.15 -12.05
C LEU A 155 -22.77 6.71 -10.98
N THR A 156 -22.32 6.62 -9.73
CA THR A 156 -23.19 6.21 -8.61
C THR A 156 -24.24 7.29 -8.29
N GLU A 157 -23.86 8.57 -8.35
CA GLU A 157 -24.78 9.70 -8.12
C GLU A 157 -25.83 9.82 -9.24
N ASN A 158 -25.44 9.62 -10.50
CA ASN A 158 -26.37 9.67 -11.64
C ASN A 158 -27.37 8.52 -11.65
N ASN A 159 -27.00 7.32 -11.19
CA ASN A 159 -27.92 6.18 -11.05
C ASN A 159 -28.87 6.28 -9.84
N SER A 160 -28.66 7.29 -8.98
CA SER A 160 -29.48 7.52 -7.78
C SER A 160 -30.59 8.57 -8.01
N VAL A 161 -30.67 9.15 -9.21
CA VAL A 161 -31.69 10.12 -9.67
C VAL A 161 -32.65 9.40 -10.61
#